data_AF-A0A1Q4ZHA3-F1
#
_entry.id   AF-A0A1Q4ZHA3-F1
#
_cell.length_a   1.000
_cell.length_b   1.000
_cell.length_c   1.000
_cell.angle_alpha   90.00
_cell.angle_beta   90.00
_cell.angle_gamma   90.00
#
_symmetry.space_group_name_H-M   'P 1'
#
loop_
_entity.id
_entity.type
_entity.pdbx_description
1 polymer ?
#
loop_
_entity_poly.entity_id
_entity_poly.type
_entity_poly.pdbx_seq_one_letter_code
_entity_poly.pdbx_strand_id
1 'polypeptide(L)'
;MATPTVRARRAPLTGADGTWAGLLLDVDGRPAPALGVRTAERRMLLTQGPDPLLFAVVAPDRCGVDFYRTDCFRPVLPPLRADTARRYGGSARRWAYHFADALAETPYGPLHDGRWVLGREAASHHRNRWSRPPGEYGQSPLVEGHPSGEIDWFVHNGSWELLPLRALPEADDARVKAYRKQAREGILPPVLLWWVSGLDCFTVLDGHARLAAAVAESVEPTLLDLHRTVPQDEKDSGTAAAVAAYESELGRFSWLRERLGPVHGSRVPDGARVAGPLLATRLRELHSARWPTRAWPLPGGNAEWRRLLRDHRADGDHEHG
;
A
#
# COMPACT_ATOMS: atom_id res chain seq x y z
N MET A 1 -31.13 -0.16 16.65
CA MET A 1 -30.61 0.13 15.29
C MET A 1 -29.72 -1.03 14.89
N ALA A 2 -29.97 -1.67 13.74
CA ALA A 2 -29.10 -2.73 13.26
C ALA A 2 -27.75 -2.12 12.84
N THR A 3 -26.65 -2.65 13.37
CA THR A 3 -25.30 -2.25 12.95
C THR A 3 -25.17 -2.51 11.46
N PRO A 4 -24.75 -1.53 10.63
CA PRO A 4 -24.56 -1.77 9.21
C PRO A 4 -23.56 -2.93 9.02
N THR A 5 -24.02 -3.98 8.35
CA THR A 5 -23.15 -5.13 8.03
C THR A 5 -22.18 -4.71 6.95
N VAL A 6 -20.89 -4.61 7.29
CA VAL A 6 -19.83 -4.39 6.32
C VAL A 6 -19.80 -5.57 5.35
N ARG A 7 -19.84 -5.29 4.05
CA ARG A 7 -19.73 -6.30 3.00
C ARG A 7 -18.44 -6.07 2.23
N ALA A 8 -17.55 -7.07 2.26
CA ALA A 8 -16.32 -7.07 1.47
C ALA A 8 -16.39 -8.21 0.44
N ARG A 9 -16.72 -7.87 -0.81
CA ARG A 9 -16.67 -8.82 -1.93
C ARG A 9 -15.25 -8.94 -2.44
N ARG A 10 -14.86 -10.15 -2.83
CA ARG A 10 -13.48 -10.49 -3.19
C ARG A 10 -13.42 -11.07 -4.59
N ALA A 11 -12.52 -10.58 -5.41
CA ALA A 11 -12.25 -11.12 -6.73
C ALA A 11 -10.74 -11.27 -6.97
N PRO A 12 -10.26 -12.40 -7.50
CA PRO A 12 -8.85 -12.56 -7.81
C PRO A 12 -8.43 -11.59 -8.93
N LEU A 13 -7.24 -11.02 -8.80
CA LEU A 13 -6.58 -10.28 -9.87
C LEU A 13 -5.51 -11.17 -10.49
N THR A 14 -5.46 -11.19 -11.83
CA THR A 14 -4.48 -11.94 -12.61
C THR A 14 -3.59 -10.99 -13.41
N GLY A 15 -2.30 -11.31 -13.46
CA GLY A 15 -1.32 -10.65 -14.31
C GLY A 15 -1.56 -10.95 -15.79
N ALA A 16 -0.80 -10.27 -16.64
CA ALA A 16 -0.85 -10.47 -18.09
C ALA A 16 -0.45 -11.88 -18.53
N ASP A 17 0.39 -12.53 -17.73
CA ASP A 17 0.87 -13.91 -17.89
C ASP A 17 -0.08 -14.96 -17.29
N GLY A 18 -1.26 -14.54 -16.80
CA GLY A 18 -2.24 -15.40 -16.15
C GLY A 18 -1.88 -15.78 -14.71
N THR A 19 -0.75 -15.30 -14.18
CA THR A 19 -0.36 -15.57 -12.78
C THR A 19 -1.20 -14.75 -11.81
N TRP A 20 -1.30 -15.21 -10.56
CA TRP A 20 -2.03 -14.47 -9.53
C TRP A 20 -1.27 -13.17 -9.16
N ALA A 21 -1.93 -12.03 -9.33
CA ALA A 21 -1.35 -10.71 -9.07
C ALA A 21 -1.83 -10.08 -7.75
N GLY A 22 -3.00 -10.47 -7.26
CA GLY A 22 -3.58 -9.89 -6.04
C GLY A 22 -5.03 -10.27 -5.82
N LEU A 23 -5.65 -9.57 -4.88
CA LEU A 23 -7.06 -9.70 -4.54
C LEU A 23 -7.72 -8.33 -4.56
N LEU A 24 -8.74 -8.15 -5.40
CA LEU A 24 -9.62 -6.99 -5.37
C LEU A 24 -10.62 -7.16 -4.21
N LEU A 25 -10.81 -6.11 -3.43
CA LEU A 25 -11.80 -6.01 -2.37
C LEU A 25 -12.77 -4.86 -2.69
N ASP A 26 -14.04 -5.17 -2.92
CA ASP A 26 -15.09 -4.17 -3.01
C ASP A 26 -15.78 -4.07 -1.64
N VAL A 27 -15.53 -2.96 -0.95
CA VAL A 27 -16.00 -2.71 0.42
C VAL A 27 -17.21 -1.77 0.37
N ASP A 28 -18.26 -2.15 1.08
CA ASP A 28 -19.49 -1.39 1.23
C ASP A 28 -20.02 -1.46 2.68
N GLY A 29 -20.77 -0.46 3.11
CA GLY A 29 -21.32 -0.33 4.47
C GLY A 29 -20.35 0.22 5.52
N ARG A 30 -19.25 0.85 5.10
CA ARG A 30 -18.21 1.45 5.95
C ARG A 30 -17.80 2.84 5.41
N PRO A 31 -18.58 3.90 5.65
CA PRO A 31 -18.36 5.22 5.02
C PRO A 31 -17.05 5.91 5.42
N ALA A 32 -16.51 5.58 6.59
CA ALA A 32 -15.22 6.08 7.07
C ALA A 32 -14.44 4.94 7.75
N PRO A 33 -13.10 4.94 7.63
CA PRO A 33 -12.26 3.97 8.31
C PRO A 33 -12.00 4.38 9.76
N ALA A 34 -11.68 3.42 10.61
CA ALA A 34 -11.11 3.72 11.92
C ALA A 34 -9.64 4.12 11.79
N LEU A 35 -8.86 3.41 10.96
CA LEU A 35 -7.49 3.81 10.61
C LEU A 35 -7.51 4.69 9.37
N GLY A 36 -7.32 6.00 9.52
CA GLY A 36 -7.51 6.93 8.40
C GLY A 36 -6.60 8.15 8.45
N VAL A 37 -6.50 8.83 7.31
CA VAL A 37 -5.74 10.07 7.19
C VAL A 37 -6.69 11.26 7.36
N ARG A 38 -6.38 12.13 8.32
CA ARG A 38 -7.01 13.43 8.50
C ARG A 38 -6.08 14.52 7.98
N THR A 39 -6.63 15.58 7.40
CA THR A 39 -5.84 16.67 6.80
C THR A 39 -6.32 18.05 7.24
N ALA A 40 -5.36 18.96 7.38
CA ALA A 40 -5.58 20.38 7.57
C ALA A 40 -4.46 21.14 6.84
N GLU A 41 -4.79 21.73 5.68
CA GLU A 41 -3.81 22.36 4.79
C GLU A 41 -2.62 21.41 4.47
N ARG A 42 -1.41 21.75 4.92
CA ARG A 42 -0.17 20.97 4.74
C ARG A 42 0.07 19.93 5.83
N ARG A 43 -0.87 19.78 6.76
CA ARG A 43 -0.76 18.86 7.89
C ARG A 43 -1.59 17.62 7.65
N MET A 44 -0.98 16.49 7.96
CA MET A 44 -1.60 15.18 7.97
C MET A 44 -1.60 14.65 9.40
N LEU A 45 -2.64 13.93 9.74
CA LEU A 45 -2.75 13.19 10.98
C LEU A 45 -3.28 11.80 10.66
N LEU A 46 -2.46 10.78 10.86
CA LEU A 46 -2.95 9.41 10.85
C LEU A 46 -3.58 9.09 12.20
N THR A 47 -4.82 8.61 12.18
CA THR A 47 -5.57 8.26 13.39
C THR A 47 -6.02 6.81 13.33
N GLN A 48 -6.11 6.14 14.48
CA GLN A 48 -6.80 4.86 14.63
C GLN A 48 -7.91 5.01 15.67
N GLY A 49 -9.15 5.20 15.20
CA GLY A 49 -10.23 5.66 16.05
C GLY A 49 -9.93 7.07 16.58
N PRO A 50 -10.00 7.31 17.91
CA PRO A 50 -9.63 8.59 18.50
C PRO A 50 -8.12 8.79 18.65
N ASP A 51 -7.33 7.71 18.57
CA ASP A 51 -5.91 7.72 18.91
C ASP A 51 -5.08 8.29 17.74
N PRO A 52 -4.30 9.38 17.93
CA PRO A 52 -3.39 9.87 16.92
C PRO A 52 -2.15 8.95 16.85
N LEU A 53 -1.75 8.56 15.64
CA LEU A 53 -0.64 7.63 15.39
C LEU A 53 0.59 8.31 14.78
N LEU A 54 0.34 9.24 13.85
CA LEU A 54 1.39 9.91 13.10
C LEU A 54 0.94 11.34 12.82
N PHE A 55 1.67 12.29 13.36
CA PHE A 55 1.60 13.69 12.96
C PHE A 55 2.59 13.90 11.82
N ALA A 56 2.14 14.51 10.73
CA ALA A 56 2.98 14.75 9.57
C ALA A 56 2.73 16.15 9.00
N VAL A 57 3.79 16.80 8.51
CA VAL A 57 3.73 18.13 7.91
C VAL A 57 4.53 18.10 6.62
N VAL A 58 3.87 18.40 5.50
CA VAL A 58 4.56 18.56 4.21
C VAL A 58 5.49 19.76 4.32
N ALA A 59 6.76 19.61 3.94
CA ALA A 59 7.79 20.65 4.00
C ALA A 59 7.46 21.87 3.12
N PRO A 60 7.98 23.09 3.42
CA PRO A 60 7.59 24.32 2.69
C PRO A 60 7.93 24.35 1.20
N ASP A 61 9.06 23.77 0.86
CA ASP A 61 9.56 23.53 -0.49
C ASP A 61 8.87 22.35 -1.18
N ARG A 62 8.03 21.58 -0.46
CA ARG A 62 7.34 20.37 -0.92
C ARG A 62 8.32 19.29 -1.37
N CYS A 63 9.49 19.20 -0.72
CA CYS A 63 10.46 18.14 -0.97
C CYS A 63 10.24 16.88 -0.14
N GLY A 64 9.41 16.95 0.88
CA GLY A 64 9.25 15.86 1.82
C GLY A 64 8.22 16.11 2.90
N VAL A 65 8.25 15.25 3.92
CA VAL A 65 7.32 15.26 5.04
C VAL A 65 8.08 15.06 6.35
N ASP A 66 8.01 16.06 7.23
CA ASP A 66 8.41 15.90 8.63
C ASP A 66 7.34 15.12 9.37
N PHE A 67 7.73 14.17 10.23
CA PHE A 67 6.78 13.42 11.01
C PHE A 67 7.15 13.27 12.49
N TYR A 68 6.14 12.94 13.28
CA TYR A 68 6.22 12.50 14.67
C TYR A 68 5.24 11.34 14.89
N ARG A 69 5.77 10.19 15.27
CA ARG A 69 5.04 8.96 15.60
C ARG A 69 4.70 8.92 17.08
N THR A 70 3.56 8.31 17.39
CA THR A 70 3.14 7.97 18.75
C THR A 70 3.27 6.47 18.96
N ASP A 71 3.21 6.01 20.21
CA ASP A 71 3.18 4.59 20.54
C ASP A 71 1.76 4.01 20.68
N CYS A 72 0.75 4.77 20.28
CA CYS A 72 -0.66 4.38 20.40
C CYS A 72 -1.11 3.36 19.34
N PHE A 73 -0.23 2.90 18.46
CA PHE A 73 -0.59 1.99 17.38
C PHE A 73 -1.07 0.62 17.91
N ARG A 74 -2.30 0.27 17.56
CA ARG A 74 -2.90 -1.02 17.89
C ARG A 74 -2.84 -1.95 16.67
N PRO A 75 -2.44 -3.23 16.86
CA PRO A 75 -2.44 -4.21 15.78
C PRO A 75 -3.81 -4.31 15.08
N VAL A 76 -3.80 -4.20 13.75
CA VAL A 76 -5.03 -4.27 12.93
C VAL A 76 -5.54 -5.70 12.79
N LEU A 77 -4.64 -6.68 12.82
CA LEU A 77 -4.91 -8.09 12.66
C LEU A 77 -4.72 -8.87 13.97
N PRO A 78 -5.46 -9.98 14.18
CA PRO A 78 -5.19 -10.87 15.30
C PRO A 78 -3.79 -11.51 15.18
N PRO A 79 -3.15 -11.89 16.29
CA PRO A 79 -1.84 -12.53 16.27
C PRO A 79 -1.82 -13.82 15.42
N LEU A 80 -0.88 -13.89 14.47
CA LEU A 80 -0.71 -15.06 13.61
C LEU A 80 -0.07 -16.23 14.37
N ARG A 81 -0.71 -17.39 14.29
CA ARG A 81 -0.24 -18.64 14.89
C ARG A 81 0.78 -19.35 14.01
N ALA A 82 1.72 -20.06 14.63
CA ALA A 82 2.73 -20.84 13.90
C ALA A 82 2.12 -21.97 13.05
N ASP A 83 0.99 -22.56 13.46
CA ASP A 83 0.29 -23.56 12.65
C ASP A 83 -0.22 -22.98 11.32
N THR A 84 -0.81 -21.78 11.36
CA THR A 84 -1.23 -21.05 10.16
C THR A 84 -0.04 -20.77 9.24
N ALA A 85 1.10 -20.40 9.83
CA ALA A 85 2.34 -20.17 9.09
C ALA A 85 2.80 -21.42 8.31
N ARG A 86 2.82 -22.59 8.97
CA ARG A 86 3.18 -23.86 8.33
C ARG A 86 2.16 -24.29 7.27
N ARG A 87 0.86 -24.09 7.54
CA ARG A 87 -0.22 -24.45 6.63
C ARG A 87 -0.19 -23.65 5.32
N TYR A 88 0.10 -22.36 5.41
CA TYR A 88 0.11 -21.48 4.23
C TYR A 88 1.48 -21.40 3.57
N GLY A 89 2.57 -21.58 4.33
CA GLY A 89 3.94 -21.49 3.84
C GLY A 89 4.19 -20.18 3.09
N GLY A 90 4.95 -20.27 2.01
CA GLY A 90 5.24 -19.13 1.11
C GLY A 90 4.09 -18.73 0.16
N SER A 91 2.87 -19.26 0.33
CA SER A 91 1.76 -18.97 -0.59
C SER A 91 1.16 -17.57 -0.34
N ALA A 92 1.65 -16.57 -1.08
CA ALA A 92 1.13 -15.20 -1.03
C ALA A 92 -0.40 -15.12 -1.25
N ARG A 93 -0.94 -15.96 -2.15
CA ARG A 93 -2.38 -16.05 -2.39
C ARG A 93 -3.15 -16.47 -1.14
N ARG A 94 -2.74 -17.55 -0.45
CA ARG A 94 -3.43 -18.01 0.78
C ARG A 94 -3.40 -16.94 1.87
N TRP A 95 -2.26 -16.26 2.02
CA TRP A 95 -2.12 -15.14 2.95
C TRP A 95 -2.99 -13.94 2.58
N ALA A 96 -3.10 -13.60 1.31
CA ALA A 96 -3.96 -12.50 0.87
C ALA A 96 -5.44 -12.76 1.21
N TYR A 97 -5.94 -13.98 0.99
CA TYR A 97 -7.31 -14.32 1.41
C TYR A 97 -7.47 -14.24 2.92
N HIS A 98 -6.51 -14.77 3.69
CA HIS A 98 -6.53 -14.71 5.16
C HIS A 98 -6.53 -13.27 5.71
N PHE A 99 -5.67 -12.40 5.17
CA PHE A 99 -5.64 -10.99 5.56
C PHE A 99 -6.88 -10.25 5.10
N ALA A 100 -7.45 -10.57 3.93
CA ALA A 100 -8.69 -9.95 3.48
C ALA A 100 -9.87 -10.28 4.41
N ASP A 101 -9.97 -11.51 4.92
CA ASP A 101 -10.95 -11.88 5.95
C ASP A 101 -10.76 -11.04 7.22
N ALA A 102 -9.54 -11.03 7.76
CA ALA A 102 -9.24 -10.29 8.99
C ALA A 102 -9.41 -8.77 8.83
N LEU A 103 -9.09 -8.19 7.67
CA LEU A 103 -9.28 -6.78 7.37
C LEU A 103 -10.77 -6.40 7.21
N ALA A 104 -11.59 -7.31 6.67
CA ALA A 104 -13.03 -7.11 6.55
C ALA A 104 -13.70 -7.13 7.93
N GLU A 105 -13.26 -7.99 8.84
CA GLU A 105 -13.83 -8.17 10.17
C GLU A 105 -13.33 -7.13 11.19
N THR A 106 -12.09 -6.64 11.06
CA THR A 106 -11.53 -5.70 12.02
C THR A 106 -12.22 -4.33 11.98
N PRO A 107 -12.64 -3.79 13.15
CA PRO A 107 -13.18 -2.44 13.23
C PRO A 107 -12.08 -1.37 13.26
N TYR A 108 -10.80 -1.74 13.38
CA TYR A 108 -9.67 -0.82 13.58
C TYR A 108 -8.80 -0.63 12.33
N GLY A 109 -9.26 -1.14 11.18
CA GLY A 109 -8.50 -1.15 9.92
C GLY A 109 -8.76 0.05 9.01
N PRO A 110 -8.00 0.15 7.90
CA PRO A 110 -8.08 1.27 6.98
C PRO A 110 -9.14 1.12 5.89
N LEU A 111 -9.74 -0.08 5.78
CA LEU A 111 -10.82 -0.31 4.82
C LEU A 111 -11.98 0.63 5.11
N HIS A 112 -12.52 1.20 4.05
CA HIS A 112 -13.75 1.98 3.99
C HIS A 112 -14.37 1.78 2.59
N ASP A 113 -15.56 2.33 2.38
CA ASP A 113 -16.31 2.20 1.13
C ASP A 113 -15.47 2.52 -0.09
N GLY A 114 -15.52 1.62 -1.06
CA GLY A 114 -14.78 1.70 -2.31
C GLY A 114 -13.99 0.44 -2.65
N ARG A 115 -13.15 0.58 -3.67
CA ARG A 115 -12.37 -0.51 -4.25
C ARG A 115 -10.94 -0.48 -3.70
N TRP A 116 -10.47 -1.65 -3.29
CA TRP A 116 -9.14 -1.85 -2.72
C TRP A 116 -8.46 -3.03 -3.38
N VAL A 117 -7.14 -3.02 -3.37
CA VAL A 117 -6.31 -4.13 -3.81
C VAL A 117 -5.41 -4.55 -2.67
N LEU A 118 -5.37 -5.86 -2.44
CA LEU A 118 -4.37 -6.52 -1.63
C LEU A 118 -3.45 -7.32 -2.56
N GLY A 119 -2.28 -6.78 -2.84
CA GLY A 119 -1.38 -7.23 -3.89
C GLY A 119 0.05 -7.52 -3.42
N ARG A 120 0.93 -7.81 -4.38
CA ARG A 120 2.38 -7.97 -4.17
C ARG A 120 3.17 -6.85 -4.85
N GLU A 121 2.53 -5.72 -5.15
CA GLU A 121 3.12 -4.68 -5.97
C GLU A 121 4.35 -4.09 -5.28
N ALA A 122 4.29 -3.83 -3.96
CA ALA A 122 5.45 -3.38 -3.19
C ALA A 122 6.66 -4.33 -3.38
N ALA A 123 6.45 -5.65 -3.32
CA ALA A 123 7.51 -6.65 -3.46
C ALA A 123 8.22 -6.62 -4.83
N SER A 124 7.59 -6.11 -5.88
CA SER A 124 8.23 -6.00 -7.21
C SER A 124 9.29 -4.90 -7.26
N HIS A 125 9.15 -3.87 -6.44
CA HIS A 125 10.09 -2.75 -6.42
C HIS A 125 11.18 -2.91 -5.35
N HIS A 126 10.90 -3.62 -4.25
CA HIS A 126 11.90 -3.94 -3.22
C HIS A 126 12.87 -5.07 -3.62
N ARG A 127 12.51 -5.93 -4.59
CA ARG A 127 13.33 -7.07 -5.05
C ARG A 127 14.76 -6.68 -5.46
N ASN A 128 14.92 -5.50 -6.06
CA ASN A 128 16.23 -5.00 -6.52
C ASN A 128 17.15 -4.52 -5.40
N ARG A 129 16.65 -4.39 -4.16
CA ARG A 129 17.42 -3.87 -3.01
C ARG A 129 17.79 -4.95 -2.01
N TRP A 130 16.93 -5.95 -1.80
CA TRP A 130 17.28 -7.09 -0.92
C TRP A 130 18.29 -8.06 -1.56
N SER A 131 18.34 -8.10 -2.89
CA SER A 131 19.26 -8.98 -3.63
C SER A 131 20.67 -8.41 -3.83
N ARG A 132 20.96 -7.19 -3.35
CA ARG A 132 22.27 -6.53 -3.54
C ARG A 132 23.13 -6.65 -2.28
N PRO A 133 24.46 -6.79 -2.43
CA PRO A 133 25.35 -6.96 -1.30
C PRO A 133 25.29 -5.76 -0.34
N PRO A 134 25.45 -5.98 0.98
CA PRO A 134 25.52 -4.91 1.97
C PRO A 134 26.69 -3.98 1.62
N GLY A 135 26.40 -2.73 1.26
CA GLY A 135 27.43 -1.73 0.95
C GLY A 135 27.18 -0.89 -0.31
N GLU A 136 26.35 -1.35 -1.26
CA GLU A 136 26.08 -0.58 -2.50
C GLU A 136 24.99 0.49 -2.35
N TYR A 137 24.12 0.36 -1.34
CA TYR A 137 23.23 1.42 -0.87
C TYR A 137 23.18 1.37 0.66
N GLY A 138 23.87 2.29 1.34
CA GLY A 138 23.98 2.35 2.79
C GLY A 138 22.72 2.81 3.53
N GLN A 139 21.51 2.52 3.03
CA GLN A 139 20.26 2.99 3.62
C GLN A 139 19.24 1.85 3.66
N SER A 140 18.59 1.67 4.80
CA SER A 140 17.53 0.69 5.03
C SER A 140 16.32 0.98 4.10
N PRO A 141 15.47 0.00 3.73
CA PRO A 141 14.14 0.30 3.18
C PRO A 141 13.20 0.94 4.21
N LEU A 142 13.63 1.07 5.47
CA LEU A 142 12.87 1.67 6.56
C LEU A 142 13.13 3.17 6.63
N VAL A 143 12.06 3.94 6.80
CA VAL A 143 12.17 5.36 7.16
C VAL A 143 12.87 5.47 8.52
N GLU A 144 13.93 6.27 8.56
CA GLU A 144 14.74 6.50 9.76
C GLU A 144 14.05 7.42 10.78
N GLY A 145 14.47 7.32 12.04
CA GLY A 145 14.08 8.24 13.12
C GLY A 145 12.77 7.88 13.82
N HIS A 146 12.83 7.58 15.12
CA HIS A 146 11.67 7.37 15.99
C HIS A 146 11.90 8.13 17.32
N PRO A 147 10.92 8.91 17.83
CA PRO A 147 9.56 9.09 17.31
C PRO A 147 9.48 10.01 16.07
N SER A 148 10.47 10.89 15.85
CA SER A 148 10.47 11.84 14.74
C SER A 148 11.50 11.52 13.66
N GLY A 149 11.21 11.96 12.44
CA GLY A 149 12.08 11.85 11.28
C GLY A 149 11.51 12.63 10.10
N GLU A 150 12.11 12.43 8.94
CA GLU A 150 11.71 13.04 7.67
C GLU A 150 11.55 11.94 6.61
N ILE A 151 10.60 12.16 5.70
CA ILE A 151 10.44 11.39 4.47
C ILE A 151 10.84 12.30 3.31
N ASP A 152 11.86 11.93 2.55
CA ASP A 152 12.34 12.67 1.38
C ASP A 152 11.70 12.11 0.09
N TRP A 153 10.97 12.94 -0.64
CA TRP A 153 10.29 12.51 -1.88
C TRP A 153 11.23 12.42 -3.09
N PHE A 154 12.41 13.02 -3.05
CA PHE A 154 13.35 13.06 -4.16
C PHE A 154 14.43 11.98 -4.07
N VAL A 155 14.97 11.71 -2.88
CA VAL A 155 16.06 10.73 -2.69
C VAL A 155 15.60 9.31 -2.99
N HIS A 156 14.31 9.01 -2.81
CA HIS A 156 13.76 7.67 -2.99
C HIS A 156 13.01 7.46 -4.32
N ASN A 157 13.04 8.45 -5.23
CA ASN A 157 12.40 8.45 -6.55
C ASN A 157 11.02 7.78 -6.58
N GLY A 158 10.15 8.20 -5.66
CA GLY A 158 8.73 7.88 -5.71
C GLY A 158 8.35 6.46 -5.28
N SER A 159 7.95 6.30 -4.01
CA SER A 159 7.06 5.22 -3.53
C SER A 159 7.63 3.90 -2.96
N TRP A 160 8.76 3.88 -2.24
CA TRP A 160 9.35 2.59 -1.76
C TRP A 160 9.78 2.52 -0.30
N GLU A 161 9.47 3.50 0.54
CA GLU A 161 9.89 3.41 1.94
C GLU A 161 8.84 2.72 2.81
N LEU A 162 9.34 1.93 3.75
CA LEU A 162 8.54 1.30 4.78
C LEU A 162 8.57 2.18 6.03
N LEU A 163 7.42 2.73 6.41
CA LEU A 163 7.25 3.50 7.65
C LEU A 163 6.58 2.62 8.71
N PRO A 164 7.31 2.10 9.71
CA PRO A 164 6.69 1.39 10.81
C PRO A 164 5.79 2.33 11.63
N LEU A 165 4.54 1.95 11.88
CA LEU A 165 3.63 2.77 12.71
C LEU A 165 3.94 2.73 14.22
N ARG A 166 4.93 1.94 14.64
CA ARG A 166 5.50 1.88 15.99
C ARG A 166 6.97 1.46 15.88
N ALA A 167 7.74 1.61 16.96
CA ALA A 167 9.10 1.08 17.03
C ALA A 167 9.15 -0.41 16.62
N LEU A 168 10.18 -0.78 15.87
CA LEU A 168 10.43 -2.20 15.60
C LEU A 168 10.95 -2.83 16.89
N PRO A 169 10.42 -4.01 17.30
CA PRO A 169 10.95 -4.71 18.45
C PRO A 169 12.39 -5.15 18.22
N GLU A 170 13.17 -5.21 19.31
CA GLU A 170 14.55 -5.65 19.30
C GLU A 170 14.72 -7.11 18.83
N ALA A 171 15.90 -7.41 18.29
CA ALA A 171 16.21 -8.72 17.71
C ALA A 171 16.16 -9.88 18.72
N ASP A 172 16.22 -9.58 20.02
CA ASP A 172 16.19 -10.51 21.14
C ASP A 172 14.80 -10.66 21.80
N ASP A 173 13.81 -9.87 21.38
CA ASP A 173 12.41 -10.04 21.79
C ASP A 173 11.94 -11.47 21.50
N ALA A 174 11.21 -12.07 22.45
CA ALA A 174 10.76 -13.47 22.35
C ALA A 174 9.93 -13.74 21.07
N ARG A 175 9.11 -12.77 20.66
CA ARG A 175 8.30 -12.86 19.45
C ARG A 175 9.16 -12.73 18.20
N VAL A 176 10.18 -11.86 18.21
CA VAL A 176 11.13 -11.73 17.11
C VAL A 176 11.95 -13.01 16.96
N LYS A 177 12.49 -13.57 18.05
CA LYS A 177 13.18 -14.88 18.06
C LYS A 177 12.33 -16.00 17.45
N ALA A 178 11.04 -16.07 17.78
CA ALA A 178 10.14 -17.06 17.21
C ALA A 178 9.95 -16.86 15.68
N TYR A 179 9.83 -15.62 15.21
CA TYR A 179 9.73 -15.32 13.78
C TYR A 179 11.05 -15.51 13.03
N ARG A 180 12.20 -15.28 13.65
CA ARG A 180 13.52 -15.57 13.08
C ARG A 180 13.66 -17.05 12.75
N LYS A 181 13.16 -17.93 13.63
CA LYS A 181 13.07 -19.37 13.33
C LYS A 181 12.21 -19.65 12.09
N GLN A 182 11.03 -19.04 11.99
CA GLN A 182 10.15 -19.20 10.82
C GLN A 182 10.77 -18.64 9.53
N ALA A 183 11.57 -17.57 9.64
CA ALA A 183 12.31 -16.98 8.54
C ALA A 183 13.36 -17.94 7.98
N ARG A 184 14.15 -18.57 8.85
CA ARG A 184 15.12 -19.62 8.47
C ARG A 184 14.44 -20.84 7.85
N GLU A 185 13.23 -21.18 8.32
CA GLU A 185 12.43 -22.29 7.79
C GLU A 185 11.69 -21.93 6.48
N GLY A 186 11.76 -20.69 5.99
CA GLY A 186 11.09 -20.25 4.76
C GLY A 186 9.56 -20.16 4.87
N ILE A 187 9.03 -20.08 6.09
CA ILE A 187 7.58 -20.04 6.39
C ILE A 187 7.14 -18.75 7.08
N LEU A 188 8.00 -17.72 7.11
CA LEU A 188 7.69 -16.42 7.72
C LEU A 188 6.43 -15.82 7.07
N PRO A 189 5.37 -15.54 7.84
CA PRO A 189 4.16 -14.93 7.30
C PRO A 189 4.42 -13.53 6.70
N PRO A 190 3.74 -13.12 5.60
CA PRO A 190 3.99 -11.85 4.92
C PRO A 190 3.71 -10.61 5.76
N VAL A 191 4.60 -9.61 5.72
CA VAL A 191 4.34 -8.29 6.33
C VAL A 191 3.22 -7.60 5.54
N LEU A 192 2.22 -7.08 6.25
CA LEU A 192 1.11 -6.35 5.65
C LEU A 192 1.40 -4.85 5.66
N LEU A 193 1.35 -4.25 4.49
CA LEU A 193 1.62 -2.85 4.25
C LEU A 193 0.34 -2.11 3.84
N TRP A 194 0.32 -0.79 4.04
CA TRP A 194 -0.70 0.11 3.50
C TRP A 194 -0.08 1.33 2.84
N TRP A 195 -0.43 1.53 1.58
CA TRP A 195 -0.03 2.69 0.80
C TRP A 195 -0.73 3.96 1.30
N VAL A 196 0.05 4.95 1.71
CA VAL A 196 -0.43 6.29 2.09
C VAL A 196 0.13 7.30 1.09
N SER A 197 -0.67 7.66 0.09
CA SER A 197 -0.23 8.50 -1.02
C SER A 197 0.24 9.89 -0.60
N GLY A 198 -0.31 10.46 0.48
CA GLY A 198 0.12 11.76 0.99
C GLY A 198 1.51 11.75 1.63
N LEU A 199 2.00 10.56 2.03
CA LEU A 199 3.37 10.36 2.51
C LEU A 199 4.29 9.87 1.40
N ASP A 200 3.73 9.34 0.31
CA ASP A 200 4.46 8.58 -0.71
C ASP A 200 5.22 7.35 -0.11
N CYS A 201 4.63 6.72 0.91
CA CYS A 201 5.24 5.60 1.63
C CYS A 201 4.25 4.47 1.94
N PHE A 202 4.81 3.28 2.17
CA PHE A 202 4.10 2.15 2.75
C PHE A 202 4.19 2.17 4.26
N THR A 203 3.06 2.27 4.92
CA THR A 203 2.99 2.10 6.38
C THR A 203 2.89 0.62 6.73
N VAL A 204 3.58 0.17 7.78
CA VAL A 204 3.49 -1.21 8.26
C VAL A 204 2.21 -1.37 9.10
N LEU A 205 1.19 -2.03 8.55
CA LEU A 205 -0.07 -2.32 9.24
C LEU A 205 0.03 -3.52 10.18
N ASP A 206 0.77 -4.55 9.78
CA ASP A 206 0.99 -5.71 10.62
C ASP A 206 2.30 -6.40 10.25
N GLY A 207 2.95 -6.97 11.26
CA GLY A 207 4.20 -7.69 11.09
C GLY A 207 5.45 -6.91 11.44
N HIS A 208 5.41 -5.88 12.30
CA HIS A 208 6.62 -5.21 12.83
C HIS A 208 7.67 -6.21 13.34
N ALA A 209 7.26 -7.19 14.16
CA ALA A 209 8.16 -8.23 14.64
C ALA A 209 8.64 -9.20 13.54
N ARG A 210 7.85 -9.37 12.47
CA ARG A 210 8.22 -10.21 11.32
C ARG A 210 9.23 -9.50 10.42
N LEU A 211 9.04 -8.19 10.24
CA LEU A 211 9.98 -7.30 9.58
C LEU A 211 11.31 -7.24 10.35
N ALA A 212 11.26 -7.03 11.67
CA ALA A 212 12.45 -7.08 12.53
C ALA A 212 13.17 -8.44 12.44
N ALA A 213 12.42 -9.55 12.44
CA ALA A 213 13.00 -10.88 12.27
C ALA A 213 13.66 -11.08 10.89
N ALA A 214 13.02 -10.60 9.82
CA ALA A 214 13.56 -10.67 8.47
C ALA A 214 14.86 -9.86 8.33
N VAL A 215 14.89 -8.65 8.90
CA VAL A 215 16.09 -7.80 8.98
C VAL A 215 17.20 -8.50 9.77
N ALA A 216 16.90 -9.04 10.96
CA ALA A 216 17.86 -9.73 11.82
C ALA A 216 18.45 -11.00 11.17
N GLU A 217 17.71 -11.64 10.27
CA GLU A 217 18.17 -12.81 9.52
C GLU A 217 18.69 -12.46 8.12
N SER A 218 18.68 -11.18 7.73
CA SER A 218 19.05 -10.71 6.39
C SER A 218 18.29 -11.41 5.24
N VAL A 219 17.03 -11.78 5.47
CA VAL A 219 16.17 -12.44 4.46
C VAL A 219 15.04 -11.54 3.97
N GLU A 220 14.72 -11.61 2.68
CA GLU A 220 13.68 -10.74 2.10
C GLU A 220 12.31 -11.15 2.66
N PRO A 221 11.62 -10.28 3.41
CA PRO A 221 10.28 -10.61 3.85
C PRO A 221 9.34 -10.65 2.66
N THR A 222 8.40 -11.60 2.65
CA THR A 222 7.27 -11.49 1.72
C THR A 222 6.43 -10.28 2.14
N LEU A 223 6.15 -9.38 1.20
CA LEU A 223 5.32 -8.19 1.42
C LEU A 223 3.98 -8.36 0.70
N LEU A 224 2.90 -8.00 1.41
CA LEU A 224 1.58 -7.80 0.81
C LEU A 224 1.15 -6.36 1.07
N ASP A 225 0.77 -5.64 0.03
CA ASP A 225 0.38 -4.25 0.13
C ASP A 225 -1.12 -4.05 -0.10
N LEU A 226 -1.71 -3.23 0.76
CA LEU A 226 -3.08 -2.77 0.66
C LEU A 226 -3.08 -1.34 0.12
N HIS A 227 -3.86 -1.09 -0.93
CA HIS A 227 -4.05 0.24 -1.48
C HIS A 227 -5.44 0.42 -2.06
N ARG A 228 -5.89 1.68 -2.17
CA ARG A 228 -7.12 1.99 -2.92
C ARG A 228 -6.84 1.85 -4.41
N THR A 229 -7.80 1.34 -5.16
CA THR A 229 -7.76 1.33 -6.63
C THR A 229 -8.85 2.23 -7.21
N VAL A 230 -8.84 2.37 -8.53
CA VAL A 230 -9.77 3.20 -9.30
C VAL A 230 -11.22 2.91 -8.87
N PRO A 231 -11.99 3.94 -8.49
CA PRO A 231 -13.43 3.82 -8.21
C PRO A 231 -14.20 3.12 -9.34
N GLN A 232 -15.38 2.56 -9.04
CA GLN A 232 -16.11 1.75 -10.02
C GLN A 232 -16.60 2.59 -11.21
N ASP A 233 -17.15 3.76 -10.94
CA ASP A 233 -17.60 4.75 -11.92
C ASP A 233 -16.46 5.27 -12.81
N GLU A 234 -15.31 5.56 -12.21
CA GLU A 234 -14.08 5.95 -12.94
C GLU A 234 -13.52 4.81 -13.78
N LYS A 235 -13.60 3.56 -13.27
CA LYS A 235 -13.21 2.38 -14.03
C LYS A 235 -14.10 2.20 -15.26
N ASP A 236 -15.41 2.34 -15.11
CA ASP A 236 -16.36 2.13 -16.19
C ASP A 236 -16.19 3.20 -17.28
N SER A 237 -16.09 4.47 -16.87
CA SER A 237 -15.81 5.60 -17.76
C SER A 237 -14.45 5.47 -18.45
N GLY A 238 -13.41 5.11 -17.69
CA GLY A 238 -12.07 4.88 -18.23
C GLY A 238 -11.99 3.69 -19.18
N THR A 239 -12.77 2.64 -18.94
CA THR A 239 -12.85 1.47 -19.84
C THR A 239 -13.47 1.87 -21.17
N ALA A 240 -14.59 2.59 -21.14
CA ALA A 240 -15.22 3.11 -22.35
C ALA A 240 -14.27 4.02 -23.14
N ALA A 241 -13.55 4.93 -22.46
CA ALA A 241 -12.57 5.81 -23.08
C ALA A 241 -11.39 5.03 -23.69
N ALA A 242 -10.87 4.02 -23.00
CA ALA A 242 -9.77 3.19 -23.49
C ALA A 242 -10.17 2.39 -24.74
N VAL A 243 -11.39 1.84 -24.76
CA VAL A 243 -11.94 1.14 -25.94
C VAL A 243 -12.12 2.11 -27.10
N ALA A 244 -12.73 3.28 -26.88
CA ALA A 244 -12.90 4.29 -27.92
C ALA A 244 -11.55 4.76 -28.52
N ALA A 245 -10.53 4.94 -27.68
CA ALA A 245 -9.19 5.29 -28.14
C ALA A 245 -8.56 4.16 -28.99
N TYR A 246 -8.75 2.90 -28.59
CA TYR A 246 -8.30 1.75 -29.36
C TYR A 246 -9.00 1.66 -30.72
N GLU A 247 -10.32 1.83 -30.77
CA GLU A 247 -11.10 1.83 -32.01
C GLU A 247 -10.69 2.98 -32.95
N SER A 248 -10.44 4.17 -32.41
CA SER A 248 -9.91 5.31 -33.17
C SER A 248 -8.54 4.99 -33.79
N GLU A 249 -7.65 4.36 -33.03
CA GLU A 249 -6.34 3.92 -33.55
C GLU A 249 -6.47 2.83 -34.62
N LEU A 250 -7.38 1.86 -34.46
CA LEU A 250 -7.68 0.90 -35.51
C LEU A 250 -8.16 1.59 -36.79
N GLY A 251 -9.08 2.56 -36.68
CA GLY A 251 -9.55 3.37 -37.80
C GLY A 251 -8.41 4.13 -38.49
N ARG A 252 -7.50 4.74 -37.71
CA ARG A 252 -6.32 5.44 -38.22
C ARG A 252 -5.39 4.52 -39.00
N PHE A 253 -5.11 3.31 -38.50
CA PHE A 253 -4.26 2.35 -39.19
C PHE A 253 -4.91 1.75 -40.43
N SER A 254 -6.23 1.49 -40.39
CA SER A 254 -7.00 1.08 -41.57
C SER A 254 -6.93 2.13 -42.68
N TRP A 255 -7.18 3.40 -42.34
CA TRP A 255 -7.06 4.52 -43.27
C TRP A 255 -5.64 4.66 -43.85
N LEU A 256 -4.61 4.55 -43.00
CA LEU A 256 -3.21 4.57 -43.46
C LEU A 256 -2.91 3.43 -44.43
N ARG A 257 -3.43 2.22 -44.17
CA ARG A 257 -3.22 1.06 -45.04
C ARG A 257 -3.93 1.23 -46.38
N GLU A 258 -5.13 1.78 -46.41
CA GLU A 258 -5.83 2.09 -47.65
C GLU A 258 -5.06 3.12 -48.50
N ARG A 259 -4.56 4.18 -47.86
CA ARG A 259 -3.94 5.31 -48.57
C ARG A 259 -2.48 5.09 -48.94
N LEU A 260 -1.73 4.39 -48.11
CA LEU A 260 -0.29 4.15 -48.28
C LEU A 260 0.04 2.72 -48.68
N GLY A 261 -0.89 1.77 -48.54
CA GLY A 261 -0.72 0.37 -48.93
C GLY A 261 -0.30 0.16 -50.39
N PRO A 262 -0.83 0.90 -51.38
CA PRO A 262 -0.39 0.79 -52.77
C PRO A 262 1.09 1.15 -52.98
N VAL A 263 1.67 2.00 -52.13
CA VAL A 263 3.04 2.51 -52.26
C VAL A 263 4.01 1.78 -51.31
N HIS A 264 3.56 1.47 -50.10
CA HIS A 264 4.37 0.93 -49.02
C HIS A 264 4.08 -0.54 -48.68
N GLY A 265 3.09 -1.16 -49.33
CA GLY A 265 2.73 -2.56 -49.15
C GLY A 265 2.49 -2.94 -47.69
N SER A 266 3.09 -4.04 -47.24
CA SER A 266 2.99 -4.57 -45.88
C SER A 266 3.77 -3.77 -44.82
N ARG A 267 4.41 -2.64 -45.18
CA ARG A 267 5.15 -1.80 -44.22
C ARG A 267 4.26 -0.99 -43.29
N VAL A 268 2.97 -0.82 -43.59
CA VAL A 268 2.01 -0.23 -42.66
C VAL A 268 1.64 -1.28 -41.60
N PRO A 269 2.01 -1.09 -40.32
CA PRO A 269 1.75 -2.07 -39.28
C PRO A 269 0.26 -2.38 -39.12
N ASP A 270 -0.03 -3.57 -38.60
CA ASP A 270 -1.36 -3.88 -38.08
C ASP A 270 -1.68 -3.03 -36.85
N GLY A 271 -2.74 -2.23 -36.94
CA GLY A 271 -3.19 -1.36 -35.86
C GLY A 271 -3.51 -2.13 -34.59
N ALA A 272 -4.06 -3.35 -34.69
CA ALA A 272 -4.33 -4.18 -33.51
C ALA A 272 -3.03 -4.56 -32.78
N ARG A 273 -1.97 -4.87 -33.54
CA ARG A 273 -0.65 -5.18 -32.99
C ARG A 273 0.02 -3.98 -32.31
N VAL A 274 -0.28 -2.76 -32.77
CA VAL A 274 0.28 -1.52 -32.20
C VAL A 274 -0.54 -1.03 -31.00
N ALA A 275 -1.86 -0.95 -31.14
CA ALA A 275 -2.75 -0.35 -30.13
C ALA A 275 -3.19 -1.35 -29.05
N GLY A 276 -3.20 -2.66 -29.34
CA GLY A 276 -3.63 -3.71 -28.41
C GLY A 276 -2.86 -3.74 -27.10
N PRO A 277 -1.52 -3.70 -27.09
CA PRO A 277 -0.73 -3.64 -25.85
C PRO A 277 -1.04 -2.41 -24.99
N LEU A 278 -1.30 -1.25 -25.61
CA LEU A 278 -1.68 -0.04 -24.90
C LEU A 278 -3.07 -0.18 -24.27
N LEU A 279 -4.07 -0.68 -25.02
CA LEU A 279 -5.40 -0.97 -24.48
C LEU A 279 -5.30 -1.93 -23.27
N ALA A 280 -4.57 -3.04 -23.42
CA ALA A 280 -4.39 -4.02 -22.35
C ALA A 280 -3.72 -3.41 -21.11
N THR A 281 -2.77 -2.48 -21.30
CA THR A 281 -2.12 -1.76 -20.19
C THR A 281 -3.10 -0.82 -19.49
N ARG A 282 -3.85 -0.01 -20.26
CA ARG A 282 -4.87 0.90 -19.70
C ARG A 282 -5.95 0.16 -18.93
N LEU A 283 -6.47 -0.93 -19.48
CA LEU A 283 -7.46 -1.75 -18.79
C LEU A 283 -6.89 -2.32 -17.49
N ARG A 284 -5.64 -2.77 -17.48
CA ARG A 284 -4.98 -3.27 -16.25
C ARG A 284 -4.83 -2.18 -15.19
N GLU A 285 -4.39 -0.98 -15.58
CA GLU A 285 -4.27 0.19 -14.69
C GLU A 285 -5.62 0.49 -14.03
N LEU A 286 -6.73 0.47 -14.79
CA LEU A 286 -8.08 0.70 -14.25
C LEU A 286 -8.55 -0.37 -13.23
N HIS A 287 -7.91 -1.54 -13.21
CA HIS A 287 -8.24 -2.60 -12.27
C HIS A 287 -7.39 -2.57 -11.01
N SER A 288 -6.11 -2.23 -11.11
CA SER A 288 -5.15 -2.44 -10.03
C SER A 288 -4.19 -1.28 -9.75
N ALA A 289 -4.28 -0.15 -10.46
CA ALA A 289 -3.39 0.97 -10.18
C ALA A 289 -3.71 1.59 -8.81
N ARG A 290 -2.65 2.05 -8.13
CA ARG A 290 -2.80 2.81 -6.88
C ARG A 290 -3.57 4.09 -7.14
N TRP A 291 -4.66 4.25 -6.41
CA TRP A 291 -5.43 5.47 -6.35
C TRP A 291 -5.05 6.26 -5.09
N PRO A 292 -5.12 7.60 -5.11
CA PRO A 292 -4.88 8.41 -3.93
C PRO A 292 -5.63 7.90 -2.69
N THR A 293 -4.91 7.82 -1.58
CA THR A 293 -5.46 7.51 -0.26
C THR A 293 -6.50 8.58 0.07
N ARG A 294 -7.71 8.16 0.45
CA ARG A 294 -8.74 9.11 0.85
C ARG A 294 -8.31 9.76 2.17
N ALA A 295 -8.39 11.08 2.23
CA ALA A 295 -8.22 11.84 3.44
C ALA A 295 -9.52 12.57 3.80
N TRP A 296 -9.79 12.71 5.09
CA TRP A 296 -10.91 13.49 5.60
C TRP A 296 -10.40 14.81 6.18
N PRO A 297 -11.21 15.88 6.14
CA PRO A 297 -10.90 17.08 6.90
C PRO A 297 -10.73 16.76 8.38
N LEU A 298 -9.72 17.36 9.01
CA LEU A 298 -9.58 17.37 10.46
C LEU A 298 -10.50 18.47 11.03
N PRO A 299 -11.53 18.12 11.83
CA PRO A 299 -12.35 19.13 12.50
C PRO A 299 -11.47 20.06 13.37
N GLY A 300 -11.71 21.37 13.32
CA GLY A 300 -10.84 22.36 13.98
C GLY A 300 -9.52 22.65 13.26
N GLY A 301 -9.22 21.95 12.17
CA GLY A 301 -8.12 22.22 11.25
C GLY A 301 -6.75 22.29 11.93
N ASN A 302 -5.97 23.32 11.57
CA ASN A 302 -4.62 23.51 12.07
C ASN A 302 -4.53 23.70 13.59
N ALA A 303 -5.52 24.35 14.19
CA ALA A 303 -5.52 24.62 15.62
C ALA A 303 -5.63 23.30 16.41
N GLU A 304 -6.54 22.43 15.97
CA GLU A 304 -6.73 21.11 16.56
C GLU A 304 -5.51 20.21 16.37
N TRP A 305 -4.93 20.20 15.17
CA TRP A 305 -3.71 19.44 14.90
C TRP A 305 -2.58 19.81 15.87
N ARG A 306 -2.36 21.11 16.08
CA ARG A 306 -1.31 21.61 17.00
C ARG A 306 -1.64 21.30 18.46
N ARG A 307 -2.92 21.32 18.83
CA ARG A 307 -3.36 20.95 20.18
C ARG A 307 -3.03 19.48 20.45
N LEU A 308 -3.49 18.57 19.59
CA LEU A 308 -3.25 17.13 19.71
C LEU A 308 -1.75 16.80 19.76
N LEU A 309 -0.92 17.45 18.94
CA LEU A 309 0.53 17.25 18.97
C LEU A 309 1.15 17.71 20.31
N ARG A 310 0.73 18.86 20.83
CA ARG A 310 1.23 19.35 22.13
C ARG A 310 0.84 18.42 23.26
N ASP A 311 -0.43 17.98 23.28
CA ASP A 311 -0.95 17.10 24.32
C ASP A 311 -0.14 15.78 24.35
N HIS A 312 0.10 15.16 23.19
CA HIS A 312 0.92 13.94 23.11
C HIS A 312 2.39 14.12 23.44
N ARG A 313 2.99 15.29 23.14
CA ARG A 313 4.38 15.56 23.54
C ARG A 313 4.50 15.76 25.04
N ALA A 314 3.51 16.43 25.66
CA ALA A 314 3.49 16.64 27.10
C ALA A 314 3.30 15.33 27.87
N ASP A 315 2.45 14.42 27.39
CA ASP A 315 2.24 13.10 28.01
C ASP A 315 3.51 12.23 27.95
N GLY A 316 4.26 12.28 26.83
CA GLY A 316 5.52 11.54 26.67
C GLY A 316 6.65 12.01 27.58
N ASP A 317 6.72 13.32 27.89
CA ASP A 317 7.72 13.88 28.81
C ASP A 317 7.44 13.51 30.28
N HIS A 318 6.21 13.10 30.62
CA HIS A 318 5.83 12.66 31.97
C HIS A 318 6.03 11.17 32.23
N GLU A 319 6.07 10.31 31.20
CA GLU A 319 6.31 8.87 31.34
C GLU A 319 7.82 8.50 31.40
N HIS A 320 8.73 9.47 31.28
CA HIS A 320 10.18 9.27 31.34
C HIS A 320 10.89 10.05 32.47
N GLY A 321 10.12 10.54 33.45
CA GLY A 321 10.61 11.22 34.66
C GLY A 321 10.76 10.30 35.87
#